data_AF-A0A7S0J6Q3-F1
#
_entry.id   AF-A0A7S0J6Q3-F1
#
_cell.length_a   1.000
_cell.length_b   1.000
_cell.length_c   1.000
_cell.angle_alpha   90.00
_cell.angle_beta   90.00
_cell.angle_gamma   90.00
#
_symmetry.space_group_name_H-M   'P 1'
#
loop_
_entity.id
_entity.type
_entity.pdbx_description
1 polymer ?
#
loop_
_entity_poly.entity_id
_entity_poly.type
_entity_poly.pdbx_seq_one_letter_code
_entity_poly.pdbx_strand_id
1 'polypeptide(L)'
;MRIADALGPKAREEMQSYVGHCEIINANSELERIYFRFPEYCLLLTEDTKQSVLWGVDRDTPGKQLQEFFQMGEDLRNEMKHQSRLQKLAIWRFIMRNKNAADFLVLNLAALQNVVLMIRFSSSTGNQTRWLDIVLKNAGRFMGCLQCLACVIVFVIYAAQNGPLRIAKRWNRATGLTYAEVWQLVKTKREWQVLFFVRSPYYMLTDPQLILLAVFFVAACLGLVVSPFWFAVHLLDLINKSDDLKAVFKAVTLNGRSILVTALFGFVIIYLYAIIGFNFFQDAFILDNYPDEDVEMCTNLLVCWVSAINEGLRSGDIGSIIDPVGPDDVFEFAMRFVFSFTFWVVVVTVLLNVIFGIIIDTFGELRTVQAAKKNNMENYCFICGLDRFTLDTKGGGFDKHIKEDHNMWTYLFLTVYLAEKEKTDYNGWEQYVADKLDDNDTGFLPRHTAIVLREIKEREAAESRGVAEGVARMSSTLDAVLHSTQNSAFNAERLEALVANLQKASEALGLGGSQASREPKKGSFAGSPITSAPSLLTPASASDDTQNSVFNADRLEALVANL
;
A
#
# COMPACT_ATOMS: atom_id res chain seq x y z
N MET A 1 4.38 10.63 35.23
CA MET A 1 3.43 11.77 35.30
C MET A 1 3.95 12.96 36.13
N ARG A 2 4.62 12.76 37.28
CA ARG A 2 5.04 13.86 38.19
C ARG A 2 6.15 14.83 37.71
N ILE A 3 6.86 14.53 36.62
CA ILE A 3 7.93 15.41 36.09
C ILE A 3 7.37 16.40 35.04
N ALA A 4 6.32 16.02 34.32
CA ALA A 4 5.75 16.82 33.23
C ALA A 4 5.02 18.09 33.70
N ASP A 5 4.57 18.11 34.96
CA ASP A 5 3.88 19.27 35.56
C ASP A 5 4.87 20.31 36.14
N ALA A 6 6.15 19.96 36.26
CA ALA A 6 7.22 20.87 36.71
C ALA A 6 7.94 21.57 35.54
N LEU A 7 7.71 21.15 34.30
CA LEU A 7 8.29 21.74 33.09
C LEU A 7 7.36 22.82 32.52
N GLY A 8 7.91 24.01 32.25
CA GLY A 8 7.17 25.08 31.58
C GLY A 8 6.63 24.64 30.21
N PRO A 9 5.59 25.31 29.67
CA PRO A 9 4.86 24.85 28.48
C PRO A 9 5.76 24.62 27.26
N LYS A 10 6.77 25.48 27.03
CA LYS A 10 7.76 25.30 25.94
C LYS A 10 8.65 24.06 26.12
N ALA A 11 9.09 23.77 27.33
CA ALA A 11 9.93 22.60 27.60
C ALA A 11 9.13 21.30 27.51
N ARG A 12 7.82 21.35 27.82
CA ARG A 12 6.90 20.24 27.60
C ARG A 12 6.66 19.99 26.11
N GLU A 13 6.51 21.04 25.32
CA GLU A 13 6.35 20.98 23.86
C GLU A 13 7.62 20.44 23.17
N GLU A 14 8.80 20.91 23.56
CA GLU A 14 10.09 20.36 23.08
C GLU A 14 10.36 18.93 23.56
N MET A 15 9.90 18.55 24.75
CA MET A 15 10.06 17.17 25.22
C MET A 15 9.10 16.21 24.51
N GLN A 16 7.88 16.66 24.20
CA GLN A 16 6.88 15.86 23.48
C GLN A 16 7.29 15.56 22.03
N SER A 17 8.06 16.43 21.38
CA SER A 17 8.46 16.24 19.98
C SER A 17 9.46 15.08 19.76
N TYR A 18 10.18 14.65 20.80
CA TYR A 18 11.18 13.57 20.74
C TYR A 18 10.85 12.35 21.61
N VAL A 19 9.64 12.30 22.16
CA VAL A 19 9.16 11.16 22.93
C VAL A 19 8.23 10.33 22.06
N GLY A 20 8.68 9.13 21.73
CA GLY A 20 7.88 8.11 21.09
C GLY A 20 7.11 7.33 22.14
N HIS A 21 5.93 6.85 21.77
CA HIS A 21 5.21 5.85 22.53
C HIS A 21 4.70 4.75 21.61
N CYS A 22 4.71 3.52 22.10
CA CYS A 22 4.27 2.34 21.36
C CYS A 22 3.53 1.39 22.31
N GLU A 23 2.70 0.52 21.75
CA GLU A 23 2.09 -0.58 22.48
C GLU A 23 2.85 -1.87 22.16
N ILE A 24 3.23 -2.62 23.19
CA ILE A 24 3.92 -3.90 23.03
C ILE A 24 3.26 -4.98 23.87
N ILE A 25 3.40 -6.22 23.44
CA ILE A 25 3.06 -7.41 24.22
C ILE A 25 4.30 -7.84 24.99
N ASN A 26 4.24 -7.77 26.31
CA ASN A 26 5.34 -8.15 27.19
C ASN A 26 5.50 -9.69 27.26
N ALA A 27 6.54 -10.19 27.91
CA ALA A 27 6.80 -11.63 28.09
C ALA A 27 5.63 -12.40 28.74
N ASN A 28 4.81 -11.71 29.54
CA ASN A 28 3.62 -12.27 30.17
C ASN A 28 2.37 -12.30 29.25
N SER A 29 2.53 -11.98 27.96
CA SER A 29 1.42 -11.82 27.00
C SER A 29 0.44 -10.69 27.34
N GLU A 30 0.88 -9.69 28.12
CA GLU A 30 0.08 -8.52 28.48
C GLU A 30 0.44 -7.32 27.61
N LEU A 31 -0.59 -6.55 27.21
CA LEU A 31 -0.43 -5.34 26.42
C LEU A 31 -0.06 -4.15 27.32
N GLU A 32 1.09 -3.52 27.04
CA GLU A 32 1.66 -2.41 27.80
C GLU A 32 2.02 -1.24 26.88
N ARG A 33 1.92 -0.02 27.41
CA ARG A 33 2.34 1.21 26.72
C ARG A 33 3.73 1.62 27.20
N ILE A 34 4.67 1.65 26.27
CA ILE A 34 6.05 2.07 26.53
C ILE A 34 6.30 3.49 26.03
N TYR A 35 7.23 4.19 26.68
CA TYR A 35 7.67 5.52 26.31
C TYR A 35 9.19 5.52 26.20
N PHE A 36 9.70 6.07 25.12
CA PHE A 36 11.14 6.15 24.88
C PHE A 36 11.48 7.45 24.17
N ARG A 37 12.71 7.93 24.37
CA ARG A 37 13.23 9.10 23.69
C ARG A 37 14.05 8.65 22.49
N PHE A 38 13.68 9.12 21.29
CA PHE A 38 14.43 8.78 20.08
C PHE A 38 15.32 9.95 19.62
N PRO A 39 16.42 9.67 18.89
CA PRO A 39 17.30 10.71 18.35
C PRO A 39 16.63 11.59 17.31
N GLU A 40 16.99 12.88 17.26
CA GLU A 40 16.44 13.86 16.31
C GLU A 40 16.62 13.44 14.84
N TYR A 41 17.71 12.75 14.51
CA TYR A 41 17.97 12.32 13.14
C TYR A 41 16.90 11.35 12.59
N CYS A 42 16.10 10.72 13.45
CA CYS A 42 15.01 9.84 13.03
C CYS A 42 13.93 10.59 12.22
N LEU A 43 13.79 11.89 12.44
CA LEU A 43 12.85 12.74 11.73
C LEU A 43 13.35 13.15 10.33
N LEU A 44 14.61 12.85 9.99
CA LEU A 44 15.25 13.22 8.73
C LEU A 44 15.05 12.20 7.61
N LEU A 45 14.20 11.20 7.82
CA LEU A 45 13.83 10.24 6.78
C LEU A 45 13.07 10.97 5.67
N THR A 46 13.49 10.77 4.42
CA THR A 46 12.90 11.47 3.27
C THR A 46 11.47 11.00 3.01
N GLU A 47 10.59 11.91 2.58
CA GLU A 47 9.20 11.57 2.25
C GLU A 47 9.11 10.57 1.08
N ASP A 48 10.02 10.67 0.10
CA ASP A 48 10.13 9.71 -1.00
C ASP A 48 10.39 8.28 -0.48
N THR A 49 11.31 8.14 0.48
CA THR A 49 11.57 6.84 1.13
C THR A 49 10.37 6.37 1.94
N LYS A 50 9.69 7.27 2.67
CA LYS A 50 8.47 6.90 3.42
C LYS A 50 7.37 6.36 2.50
N GLN A 51 7.11 7.04 1.39
CA GLN A 51 6.15 6.58 0.38
C GLN A 51 6.59 5.24 -0.25
N SER A 52 7.87 5.11 -0.59
CA SER A 52 8.43 3.87 -1.14
C SER A 52 8.24 2.67 -0.19
N VAL A 53 8.48 2.86 1.12
CA VAL A 53 8.23 1.82 2.14
C VAL A 53 6.73 1.53 2.25
N LEU A 54 5.89 2.57 2.33
CA LEU A 54 4.46 2.44 2.52
C LEU A 54 3.77 1.61 1.42
N TRP A 55 4.17 1.83 0.16
CA TRP A 55 3.65 1.14 -1.03
C TRP A 55 4.43 -0.12 -1.40
N GLY A 56 5.69 -0.21 -0.95
CA GLY A 56 6.64 -1.27 -1.31
C GLY A 56 6.51 -2.54 -0.48
N VAL A 57 6.11 -2.43 0.79
CA VAL A 57 5.92 -3.59 1.69
C VAL A 57 4.82 -4.50 1.16
N ASP A 58 5.08 -5.82 1.21
CA ASP A 58 4.09 -6.83 0.89
C ASP A 58 3.05 -6.94 2.01
N ARG A 59 1.77 -6.75 1.65
CA ARG A 59 0.63 -6.69 2.58
C ARG A 59 -0.26 -7.94 2.52
N ASP A 60 0.20 -9.00 1.85
CA ASP A 60 -0.58 -10.23 1.69
C ASP A 60 -0.87 -10.93 3.03
N THR A 61 0.09 -10.91 3.96
CA THR A 61 -0.09 -11.50 5.30
C THR A 61 0.41 -10.55 6.41
N PRO A 62 -0.35 -10.39 7.53
CA PRO A 62 0.03 -9.46 8.60
C PRO A 62 1.35 -9.77 9.30
N GLY A 63 1.79 -11.03 9.32
CA GLY A 63 3.08 -11.39 9.92
C GLY A 63 4.27 -11.01 9.02
N LYS A 64 4.17 -11.32 7.72
CA LYS A 64 5.21 -11.07 6.73
C LYS A 64 5.44 -9.58 6.52
N GLN A 65 4.36 -8.78 6.44
CA GLN A 65 4.47 -7.32 6.25
C GLN A 65 5.32 -6.66 7.35
N LEU A 66 5.15 -7.10 8.61
CA LEU A 66 5.87 -6.53 9.76
C LEU A 66 7.32 -7.00 9.76
N GLN A 67 7.55 -8.29 9.47
CA GLN A 67 8.89 -8.84 9.37
C GLN A 67 9.72 -8.11 8.29
N GLU A 68 9.15 -7.92 7.10
CA GLU A 68 9.81 -7.18 6.02
C GLU A 68 10.08 -5.72 6.43
N PHE A 69 9.13 -5.07 7.09
CA PHE A 69 9.30 -3.69 7.57
C PHE A 69 10.46 -3.55 8.56
N PHE A 70 10.58 -4.45 9.55
CA PHE A 70 11.68 -4.40 10.51
C PHE A 70 13.03 -4.78 9.89
N GLN A 71 13.06 -5.71 8.94
CA GLN A 71 14.26 -6.02 8.16
C GLN A 71 14.75 -4.81 7.36
N MET A 72 13.83 -4.02 6.78
CA MET A 72 14.18 -2.75 6.14
C MET A 72 14.67 -1.69 7.13
N GLY A 73 14.35 -1.83 8.43
CA GLY A 73 14.65 -0.85 9.47
C GLY A 73 16.14 -0.54 9.63
N GLU A 74 17.03 -1.52 9.41
CA GLU A 74 18.48 -1.28 9.43
C GLU A 74 18.93 -0.36 8.29
N ASP A 75 18.43 -0.59 7.08
CA ASP A 75 18.74 0.26 5.92
C ASP A 75 18.20 1.68 6.12
N LEU A 76 16.97 1.80 6.63
CA LEU A 76 16.36 3.09 6.95
C LEU A 76 17.14 3.84 8.04
N ARG A 77 17.62 3.13 9.07
CA ARG A 77 18.49 3.70 10.11
C ARG A 77 19.78 4.25 9.54
N ASN A 78 20.42 3.51 8.63
CA ASN A 78 21.64 3.96 7.97
C ASN A 78 21.38 5.19 7.10
N GLU A 79 20.24 5.24 6.40
CA GLU A 79 19.81 6.42 5.64
C GLU A 79 19.62 7.64 6.55
N MET A 80 18.88 7.50 7.65
CA MET A 80 18.63 8.60 8.60
C MET A 80 19.93 9.16 9.18
N LYS A 81 20.88 8.28 9.55
CA LYS A 81 22.22 8.69 10.01
C LYS A 81 23.02 9.40 8.91
N HIS A 82 22.92 8.95 7.67
CA HIS A 82 23.58 9.58 6.53
C HIS A 82 23.00 10.96 6.22
N GLN A 83 21.67 11.10 6.20
CA GLN A 83 20.99 12.38 6.01
C GLN A 83 21.39 13.39 7.09
N SER A 84 21.47 12.97 8.36
CA SER A 84 21.95 13.83 9.45
C SER A 84 23.36 14.37 9.21
N ARG A 85 24.27 13.55 8.67
CA ARG A 85 25.63 14.01 8.32
C ARG A 85 25.61 15.02 7.18
N LEU A 86 24.78 14.78 6.16
CA LEU A 86 24.66 15.67 5.01
C LEU A 86 24.03 17.02 5.38
N GLN A 87 23.04 17.04 6.28
CA GLN A 87 22.41 18.28 6.74
C GLN A 87 23.34 19.23 7.51
N LYS A 88 24.49 18.75 8.00
CA LYS A 88 25.53 19.62 8.57
C LYS A 88 26.12 20.58 7.52
N LEU A 89 26.06 20.23 6.24
CA LEU A 89 26.53 21.05 5.14
C LEU A 89 25.46 22.08 4.74
N ALA A 90 25.79 23.37 4.80
CA ALA A 90 24.85 24.44 4.43
C ALA A 90 24.37 24.34 2.97
N ILE A 91 25.28 23.96 2.06
CA ILE A 91 24.98 23.76 0.64
C ILE A 91 23.94 22.65 0.46
N TRP A 92 24.08 21.54 1.22
CA TRP A 92 23.12 20.43 1.14
C TRP A 92 21.71 20.84 1.56
N ARG A 93 21.59 21.59 2.66
CA ARG A 93 20.30 22.11 3.13
C ARG A 93 19.63 23.00 2.09
N PHE A 94 20.41 23.84 1.40
CA PHE A 94 19.89 24.68 0.33
C PHE A 94 19.38 23.86 -0.86
N ILE A 95 20.15 22.85 -1.29
CA ILE A 95 19.80 21.96 -2.40
C ILE A 95 18.50 21.21 -2.08
N MET A 96 18.43 20.55 -0.92
CA MET A 96 17.26 19.74 -0.55
C MET A 96 16.00 20.59 -0.40
N ARG A 97 16.12 21.82 0.13
CA ARG A 97 14.98 22.75 0.23
C ARG A 97 14.40 23.11 -1.14
N ASN A 98 15.24 23.17 -2.17
CA ASN A 98 14.85 23.57 -3.51
C ASN A 98 14.81 22.40 -4.51
N LYS A 99 14.82 21.14 -4.03
CA LYS A 99 14.90 19.95 -4.88
C LYS A 99 13.78 19.90 -5.93
N ASN A 100 12.53 20.07 -5.52
CA ASN A 100 11.38 20.00 -6.42
C ASN A 100 11.43 21.10 -7.50
N ALA A 101 11.88 22.30 -7.12
CA ALA A 101 12.06 23.40 -8.07
C ALA A 101 13.21 23.12 -9.04
N ALA A 102 14.33 22.55 -8.58
CA ALA A 102 15.44 22.16 -9.44
C ALA A 102 15.01 21.07 -10.43
N ASP A 103 14.30 20.03 -9.97
CA ASP A 103 13.80 18.95 -10.82
C ASP A 103 12.82 19.48 -11.89
N PHE A 104 11.95 20.43 -11.51
CA PHE A 104 11.06 21.13 -12.45
C PHE A 104 11.85 21.95 -13.48
N LEU A 105 12.84 22.73 -13.05
CA LEU A 105 13.65 23.59 -13.93
C LEU A 105 14.43 22.78 -14.97
N VAL A 106 15.02 21.65 -14.58
CA VAL A 106 15.79 20.78 -15.51
C VAL A 106 14.91 20.21 -16.62
N LEU A 107 13.67 19.80 -16.29
CA LEU A 107 12.74 19.28 -17.31
C LEU A 107 12.27 20.38 -18.26
N ASN A 108 11.93 21.56 -17.71
CA ASN A 108 11.50 22.69 -18.53
C ASN A 108 12.63 23.24 -19.41
N LEU A 109 13.88 23.20 -18.94
CA LEU A 109 15.05 23.54 -19.75
C LEU A 109 15.19 22.58 -20.95
N ALA A 110 15.05 21.27 -20.72
CA ALA A 110 15.05 20.28 -21.79
C ALA A 110 13.90 20.51 -22.79
N ALA A 111 12.68 20.81 -22.30
CA ALA A 111 11.54 21.13 -23.15
C ALA A 111 11.79 22.38 -24.01
N LEU A 112 12.23 23.48 -23.39
CA LEU A 112 12.56 24.73 -24.08
C LEU A 112 13.64 24.53 -25.13
N GLN A 113 14.66 23.72 -24.82
CA GLN A 113 15.73 23.40 -25.75
C GLN A 113 15.21 22.66 -26.98
N ASN A 114 14.28 21.72 -26.80
CA ASN A 114 13.65 21.01 -27.92
C ASN A 114 12.69 21.91 -28.73
N VAL A 115 12.03 22.89 -28.10
CA VAL A 115 11.26 23.92 -28.82
C VAL A 115 12.19 24.78 -29.68
N VAL A 116 13.34 25.23 -29.16
CA VAL A 116 14.34 25.98 -29.94
C VAL A 116 14.88 25.15 -31.11
N LEU A 117 15.06 23.84 -30.91
CA LEU A 117 15.45 22.92 -31.97
C LEU A 117 14.41 22.86 -33.09
N MET A 118 13.11 22.77 -32.76
CA MET A 118 12.01 22.78 -33.73
C MET A 118 11.99 24.09 -34.54
N ILE A 119 12.14 25.24 -33.89
CA ILE A 119 12.15 26.56 -34.57
C ILE A 119 13.36 26.68 -35.49
N ARG A 120 14.53 26.22 -35.04
CA ARG A 120 15.79 26.31 -35.78
C ARG A 120 15.80 25.44 -37.04
N PHE A 121 15.15 24.28 -37.01
CA PHE A 121 15.09 23.33 -38.13
C PHE A 121 13.74 23.37 -38.87
N SER A 122 12.94 24.41 -38.69
CA SER A 122 11.70 24.61 -39.45
C SER A 122 12.01 24.87 -40.92
N SER A 123 11.51 24.00 -41.80
CA SER A 123 11.68 24.03 -43.27
C SER A 123 10.84 25.14 -43.92
N SER A 124 11.03 26.39 -43.50
CA SER A 124 10.48 27.54 -44.20
C SER A 124 11.53 28.11 -45.15
N THR A 125 11.37 27.74 -46.41
CA THR A 125 11.90 28.43 -47.59
C THR A 125 11.75 29.95 -47.48
N GLY A 126 12.87 30.67 -47.52
CA GLY A 126 12.93 32.10 -47.79
C GLY A 126 12.85 32.98 -46.53
N ASN A 127 14.00 33.55 -46.15
CA ASN A 127 14.16 34.55 -45.07
C ASN A 127 13.96 34.09 -43.62
N GLN A 128 14.46 32.90 -43.23
CA GLN A 128 15.07 32.83 -41.90
C GLN A 128 16.24 33.83 -41.92
N THR A 129 16.06 34.96 -41.24
CA THR A 129 17.08 35.98 -41.19
C THR A 129 18.34 35.37 -40.57
N ARG A 130 19.48 35.49 -41.25
CA ARG A 130 20.77 34.93 -40.79
C ARG A 130 21.09 35.28 -39.33
N TRP A 131 20.57 36.41 -38.83
CA TRP A 131 20.69 36.80 -37.42
C TRP A 131 19.90 35.89 -36.48
N LEU A 132 18.66 35.51 -36.82
CA LEU A 132 17.82 34.63 -35.99
C LEU A 132 18.46 33.24 -35.86
N ASP A 133 19.04 32.74 -36.95
CA ASP A 133 19.79 31.48 -36.97
C ASP A 133 20.95 31.46 -35.97
N ILE A 134 21.75 32.53 -35.97
CA ILE A 134 22.90 32.70 -35.08
C ILE A 134 22.44 32.83 -33.63
N VAL A 135 21.38 33.62 -33.39
CA VAL A 135 20.80 33.79 -32.05
C VAL A 135 20.28 32.46 -31.51
N LEU A 136 19.49 31.71 -32.28
CA LEU A 136 18.96 30.40 -31.88
C LEU A 136 20.06 29.37 -31.67
N LYS A 137 21.11 29.38 -32.50
CA LYS A 137 22.28 28.50 -32.33
C LYS A 137 23.03 28.80 -31.03
N ASN A 138 23.29 30.07 -30.73
CA ASN A 138 23.99 30.47 -29.52
C ASN A 138 23.14 30.24 -28.26
N ALA A 139 21.84 30.55 -28.33
CA ALA A 139 20.88 30.26 -27.26
C ALA A 139 20.78 28.74 -27.01
N GLY A 140 20.67 27.94 -28.08
CA GLY A 140 20.65 26.47 -28.01
C GLY A 140 21.89 25.89 -27.35
N ARG A 141 23.08 26.39 -27.70
CA ARG A 141 24.35 26.00 -27.05
C ARG A 141 24.41 26.42 -25.58
N PHE A 142 23.98 27.65 -25.27
CA PHE A 142 23.96 28.15 -23.89
C PHE A 142 23.05 27.29 -23.00
N MET A 143 21.82 27.01 -23.46
CA MET A 143 20.91 26.10 -22.76
C MET A 143 21.47 24.69 -22.65
N GLY A 144 22.12 24.18 -23.70
CA GLY A 144 22.77 22.88 -23.68
C GLY A 144 23.92 22.78 -22.67
N CYS A 145 24.72 23.84 -22.52
CA CYS A 145 25.76 23.91 -21.48
C CYS A 145 25.14 23.92 -20.08
N LEU A 146 24.04 24.67 -19.89
CA LEU A 146 23.29 24.67 -18.63
C LEU A 146 22.68 23.30 -18.32
N GLN A 147 22.15 22.60 -19.33
CA GLN A 147 21.61 21.24 -19.21
C GLN A 147 22.70 20.24 -18.84
N CYS A 148 23.88 20.33 -19.47
CA CYS A 148 25.03 19.48 -19.13
C CYS A 148 25.49 19.71 -17.68
N LEU A 149 25.61 20.98 -17.27
CA LEU A 149 25.93 21.34 -15.88
C LEU A 149 24.88 20.79 -14.91
N ALA A 150 23.60 20.92 -15.24
CA ALA A 150 22.51 20.38 -14.43
C ALA A 150 22.59 18.85 -14.29
N CYS A 151 22.91 18.12 -15.37
CA CYS A 151 23.09 16.67 -15.32
C CYS A 151 24.24 16.27 -14.39
N VAL A 152 25.36 17.00 -14.44
CA VAL A 152 26.49 16.76 -13.51
C VAL A 152 26.08 17.04 -12.06
N ILE A 153 25.39 18.15 -11.81
CA ILE A 153 24.92 18.51 -10.47
C ILE A 153 23.98 17.44 -9.92
N VAL A 154 22.97 17.03 -10.70
CA VAL A 154 22.00 16.00 -10.32
C VAL A 154 22.69 14.65 -10.08
N PHE A 155 23.65 14.27 -10.93
CA PHE A 155 24.46 13.07 -10.74
C PHE A 155 25.25 13.11 -9.43
N VAL A 156 25.93 14.22 -9.13
CA VAL A 156 26.71 14.38 -7.90
C VAL A 156 25.81 14.37 -6.66
N ILE A 157 24.65 15.04 -6.70
CA ILE A 157 23.68 15.02 -5.61
C ILE A 157 23.19 13.60 -5.35
N TYR A 158 22.79 12.89 -6.41
CA TYR A 158 22.31 11.51 -6.28
C TYR A 158 23.41 10.58 -5.74
N ALA A 159 24.63 10.70 -6.27
CA ALA A 159 25.79 9.95 -5.83
C ALA A 159 26.11 10.21 -4.35
N ALA A 160 26.05 11.47 -3.89
CA ALA A 160 26.28 11.82 -2.50
C ALA A 160 25.17 11.32 -1.58
N GLN A 161 23.91 11.36 -2.01
CA GLN A 161 22.76 10.90 -1.23
C GLN A 161 22.74 9.39 -1.08
N ASN A 162 22.84 8.66 -2.20
CA ASN A 162 22.54 7.22 -2.24
C ASN A 162 23.79 6.34 -2.41
N GLY A 163 24.90 6.90 -2.91
CA GLY A 163 26.13 6.16 -3.18
C GLY A 163 26.68 5.44 -1.95
N PRO A 164 26.99 6.14 -0.84
CA PRO A 164 27.53 5.51 0.37
C PRO A 164 26.62 4.42 0.95
N LEU A 165 25.30 4.64 0.95
CA LEU A 165 24.31 3.68 1.45
C LEU A 165 24.29 2.39 0.62
N ARG A 166 24.28 2.53 -0.72
CA ARG A 166 24.27 1.39 -1.64
C ARG A 166 25.58 0.61 -1.62
N ILE A 167 26.71 1.33 -1.56
CA ILE A 167 28.04 0.74 -1.43
C ILE A 167 28.10 -0.07 -0.13
N ALA A 168 27.69 0.52 1.01
CA ALA A 168 27.65 -0.17 2.29
C ALA A 168 26.80 -1.45 2.24
N LYS A 169 25.59 -1.37 1.68
CA LYS A 169 24.68 -2.53 1.55
C LYS A 169 25.24 -3.64 0.65
N ARG A 170 25.93 -3.28 -0.44
CA ARG A 170 26.56 -4.25 -1.36
C ARG A 170 27.80 -4.91 -0.75
N TRP A 171 28.62 -4.14 -0.03
CA TRP A 171 29.76 -4.68 0.69
C TRP A 171 29.34 -5.62 1.81
N ASN A 172 28.35 -5.25 2.62
CA ASN A 172 27.81 -6.12 3.66
C ASN A 172 27.35 -7.47 3.06
N ARG A 173 26.58 -7.44 1.96
CA ARG A 173 26.18 -8.68 1.26
C ARG A 173 27.33 -9.48 0.67
N ALA A 174 28.41 -8.83 0.23
CA ALA A 174 29.54 -9.51 -0.42
C ALA A 174 30.52 -10.13 0.58
N THR A 175 30.69 -9.53 1.77
CA THR A 175 31.72 -9.94 2.74
C THR A 175 31.17 -10.36 4.09
N GLY A 176 29.90 -10.10 4.39
CA GLY A 176 29.30 -10.28 5.73
C GLY A 176 29.85 -9.34 6.80
N LEU A 177 30.62 -8.33 6.40
CA LEU A 177 31.26 -7.37 7.30
C LEU A 177 30.51 -6.04 7.27
N THR A 178 30.45 -5.36 8.41
CA THR A 178 29.91 -4.01 8.48
C THR A 178 30.77 -3.04 7.68
N TYR A 179 30.16 -1.96 7.18
CA TYR A 179 30.91 -0.95 6.41
C TYR A 179 32.07 -0.34 7.20
N ALA A 180 31.94 -0.22 8.52
CA ALA A 180 33.00 0.26 9.40
C ALA A 180 34.20 -0.69 9.42
N GLU A 181 33.98 -2.00 9.53
CA GLU A 181 35.04 -3.02 9.49
C GLU A 181 35.72 -3.06 8.13
N VAL A 182 34.95 -3.00 7.05
CA VAL A 182 35.50 -2.89 5.68
C VAL A 182 36.39 -1.65 5.57
N TRP A 183 35.94 -0.51 6.10
CA TRP A 183 36.72 0.73 6.08
C TRP A 183 38.02 0.64 6.90
N GLN A 184 38.02 -0.09 8.01
CA GLN A 184 39.25 -0.36 8.76
C GLN A 184 40.22 -1.23 7.95
N LEU A 185 39.72 -2.29 7.30
CA LEU A 185 40.53 -3.14 6.42
C LEU A 185 41.13 -2.35 5.24
N VAL A 186 40.36 -1.42 4.65
CA VAL A 186 40.84 -0.50 3.61
C VAL A 186 41.95 0.41 4.14
N LYS A 187 41.87 0.87 5.39
CA LYS A 187 42.96 1.67 5.97
C LYS A 187 44.22 0.85 6.24
N THR A 188 44.07 -0.40 6.67
CA THR A 188 45.20 -1.23 7.12
C THR A 188 45.87 -2.03 6.01
N LYS A 189 45.11 -2.53 5.02
CA LYS A 189 45.60 -3.48 4.00
C LYS A 189 45.51 -2.89 2.59
N ARG A 190 46.63 -2.89 1.86
CA ARG A 190 46.72 -2.38 0.47
C ARG A 190 45.83 -3.15 -0.51
N GLU A 191 45.70 -4.46 -0.33
CA GLU A 191 44.80 -5.30 -1.16
C GLU A 191 43.34 -4.83 -1.06
N TRP A 192 42.90 -4.51 0.16
CA TRP A 192 41.56 -4.01 0.42
C TRP A 192 41.35 -2.59 -0.13
N GLN A 193 42.39 -1.76 -0.18
CA GLN A 193 42.32 -0.46 -0.86
C GLN A 193 42.02 -0.61 -2.34
N VAL A 194 42.80 -1.42 -3.05
CA VAL A 194 42.61 -1.66 -4.49
C VAL A 194 41.24 -2.28 -4.72
N LEU A 195 40.87 -3.30 -3.93
CA LEU A 195 39.58 -3.96 -4.04
C LEU A 195 38.42 -2.98 -3.82
N PHE A 196 38.53 -2.09 -2.83
CA PHE A 196 37.53 -1.08 -2.53
C PHE A 196 37.37 -0.07 -3.65
N PHE A 197 38.46 0.49 -4.18
CA PHE A 197 38.40 1.48 -5.24
C PHE A 197 37.99 0.90 -6.60
N VAL A 198 38.21 -0.39 -6.85
CA VAL A 198 37.76 -1.05 -8.09
C VAL A 198 36.31 -1.51 -8.00
N ARG A 199 35.91 -2.16 -6.88
CA ARG A 199 34.54 -2.72 -6.75
C ARG A 199 33.49 -1.67 -6.38
N SER A 200 33.82 -0.62 -5.63
CA SER A 200 32.81 0.37 -5.19
C SER A 200 32.19 1.15 -6.35
N PRO A 201 32.95 1.62 -7.37
CA PRO A 201 32.36 2.21 -8.57
C PRO A 201 31.49 1.24 -9.35
N TYR A 202 31.91 -0.03 -9.46
CA TYR A 202 31.09 -1.08 -10.07
C TYR A 202 29.75 -1.26 -9.33
N TYR A 203 29.76 -1.35 -8.00
CA TYR A 203 28.53 -1.44 -7.20
C TYR A 203 27.64 -0.22 -7.37
N MET A 204 28.22 0.97 -7.51
CA MET A 204 27.49 2.20 -7.77
C MET A 204 26.86 2.20 -9.18
N LEU A 205 27.59 1.73 -10.20
CA LEU A 205 27.12 1.64 -11.58
C LEU A 205 26.12 0.50 -11.85
N THR A 206 25.88 -0.41 -10.90
CA THR A 206 24.78 -1.39 -11.00
C THR A 206 23.41 -0.82 -10.66
N ASP A 207 23.34 0.41 -10.17
CA ASP A 207 22.07 1.04 -9.82
C ASP A 207 21.36 1.61 -11.06
N PRO A 208 20.12 1.19 -11.38
CA PRO A 208 19.41 1.63 -12.57
C PRO A 208 19.24 3.16 -12.65
N GLN A 209 19.04 3.84 -11.52
CA GLN A 209 18.89 5.29 -11.51
C GLN A 209 20.21 5.98 -11.89
N LEU A 210 21.36 5.53 -11.37
CA LEU A 210 22.65 6.07 -11.75
C LEU A 210 23.02 5.81 -13.21
N ILE A 211 22.68 4.63 -13.74
CA ILE A 211 22.85 4.32 -15.17
C ILE A 211 22.06 5.32 -16.00
N LEU A 212 20.80 5.58 -15.64
CA LEU A 212 19.94 6.51 -16.37
C LEU A 212 20.48 7.95 -16.33
N LEU A 213 20.93 8.42 -15.16
CA LEU A 213 21.57 9.73 -15.05
C LEU A 213 22.87 9.80 -15.86
N ALA A 214 23.66 8.73 -15.91
CA ALA A 214 24.85 8.66 -16.73
C ALA A 214 24.52 8.70 -18.23
N VAL A 215 23.45 8.02 -18.67
CA VAL A 215 22.94 8.09 -20.05
C VAL A 215 22.52 9.51 -20.42
N PHE A 216 21.82 10.22 -19.54
CA PHE A 216 21.47 11.63 -19.78
C PHE A 216 22.71 12.53 -19.85
N PHE A 217 23.68 12.33 -18.95
CA PHE A 217 24.94 13.07 -19.02
C PHE A 217 25.68 12.83 -20.36
N VAL A 218 25.80 11.57 -20.80
CA VAL A 218 26.41 11.24 -22.10
C VAL A 218 25.63 11.89 -23.25
N ALA A 219 24.29 11.82 -23.22
CA ALA A 219 23.45 12.48 -24.22
C ALA A 219 23.64 14.01 -24.23
N ALA A 220 23.86 14.65 -23.09
CA ALA A 220 24.13 16.09 -23.01
C ALA A 220 25.47 16.44 -23.67
N CYS A 221 26.51 15.65 -23.42
CA CYS A 221 27.81 15.80 -24.06
C CYS A 221 27.73 15.61 -25.58
N LEU A 222 27.04 14.56 -26.04
CA LEU A 222 26.79 14.32 -27.46
C LEU A 222 25.94 15.43 -28.10
N GLY A 223 25.03 16.03 -27.32
CA GLY A 223 24.24 17.21 -27.69
C GLY A 223 25.09 18.42 -28.04
N LEU A 224 26.19 18.64 -27.30
CA LEU A 224 27.10 19.77 -27.51
C LEU A 224 28.14 19.50 -28.60
N VAL A 225 28.69 18.28 -28.64
CA VAL A 225 29.84 17.94 -29.49
C VAL A 225 29.45 17.39 -30.84
N VAL A 226 28.44 16.51 -30.89
CA VAL A 226 28.08 15.76 -32.11
C VAL A 226 26.89 16.40 -32.81
N SER A 227 25.74 16.50 -32.14
CA SER A 227 24.51 17.00 -32.75
C SER A 227 23.48 17.45 -31.71
N PRO A 228 22.81 18.60 -31.89
CA PRO A 228 21.84 19.09 -30.92
C PRO A 228 20.58 18.20 -30.79
N PHE A 229 20.35 17.24 -31.69
CA PHE A 229 19.23 16.30 -31.58
C PHE A 229 19.33 15.38 -30.35
N TRP A 230 20.52 15.15 -29.79
CA TRP A 230 20.68 14.36 -28.56
C TRP A 230 20.00 14.97 -27.33
N PHE A 231 19.70 16.28 -27.36
CA PHE A 231 18.92 16.92 -26.30
C PHE A 231 17.46 16.45 -26.25
N ALA A 232 16.94 15.81 -27.29
CA ALA A 232 15.62 15.18 -27.28
C ALA A 232 15.53 14.01 -26.28
N VAL A 233 16.63 13.29 -26.06
CA VAL A 233 16.68 12.16 -25.10
C VAL A 233 16.32 12.60 -23.68
N HIS A 234 16.61 13.86 -23.31
CA HIS A 234 16.32 14.39 -21.97
C HIS A 234 14.82 14.55 -21.71
N LEU A 235 13.98 14.60 -22.75
CA LEU A 235 12.52 14.60 -22.57
C LEU A 235 12.02 13.30 -21.94
N LEU A 236 12.75 12.19 -22.11
CA LEU A 236 12.41 10.91 -21.49
C LEU A 236 12.49 10.95 -19.96
N ASP A 237 13.19 11.94 -19.38
CA ASP A 237 13.19 12.15 -17.93
C ASP A 237 11.79 12.48 -17.36
N LEU A 238 10.84 12.87 -18.22
CA LEU A 238 9.42 12.99 -17.86
C LEU A 238 8.88 11.68 -17.25
N ILE A 239 9.32 10.52 -17.76
CA ILE A 239 8.91 9.21 -17.25
C ILE A 239 9.34 9.03 -15.79
N ASN A 240 10.53 9.49 -15.40
CA ASN A 240 11.00 9.37 -14.01
C ASN A 240 10.28 10.33 -13.05
N LYS A 241 9.70 11.40 -13.58
CA LYS A 241 9.04 12.45 -12.79
C LYS A 241 7.54 12.21 -12.58
N SER A 242 6.90 11.43 -13.45
CA SER A 242 5.48 11.09 -13.35
C SER A 242 5.30 9.63 -12.91
N ASP A 243 4.59 9.43 -11.80
CA ASP A 243 4.29 8.08 -11.32
C ASP A 243 3.31 7.33 -12.24
N ASP A 244 2.41 8.05 -12.91
CA ASP A 244 1.50 7.47 -13.91
C ASP A 244 2.26 6.91 -15.11
N LEU A 245 3.25 7.65 -15.62
CA LEU A 245 4.09 7.18 -16.73
C LEU A 245 4.97 6.00 -16.33
N LYS A 246 5.49 5.97 -15.09
CA LYS A 246 6.18 4.79 -14.55
C LYS A 246 5.26 3.58 -14.51
N ALA A 247 4.00 3.76 -14.12
CA ALA A 247 3.03 2.68 -14.08
C ALA A 247 2.75 2.12 -15.49
N VAL A 248 2.60 2.99 -16.49
CA VAL A 248 2.46 2.60 -17.91
C VAL A 248 3.68 1.82 -18.38
N PHE A 249 4.89 2.32 -18.11
CA PHE A 249 6.13 1.62 -18.51
C PHE A 249 6.30 0.28 -17.79
N LYS A 250 5.93 0.21 -16.50
CA LYS A 250 5.95 -1.03 -15.71
C LYS A 250 4.96 -2.06 -16.25
N ALA A 251 3.78 -1.64 -16.71
CA ALA A 251 2.78 -2.54 -17.29
C ALA A 251 3.29 -3.25 -18.55
N VAL A 252 4.07 -2.56 -19.39
CA VAL A 252 4.65 -3.18 -20.59
C VAL A 252 5.87 -4.06 -20.24
N THR A 253 6.64 -3.71 -19.22
CA THR A 253 7.90 -4.40 -18.90
C THR A 253 7.75 -5.61 -17.96
N LEU A 254 6.70 -5.68 -17.13
CA LEU A 254 6.50 -6.76 -16.15
C LEU A 254 6.42 -8.14 -16.84
N ASN A 255 5.60 -8.24 -17.88
CA ASN A 255 5.43 -9.46 -18.68
C ASN A 255 6.24 -9.41 -19.99
N GLY A 256 7.32 -8.62 -20.01
CA GLY A 256 8.15 -8.38 -21.20
C GLY A 256 8.76 -9.66 -21.79
N ARG A 257 9.05 -10.69 -20.98
CA ARG A 257 9.51 -11.99 -21.48
C ARG A 257 8.44 -12.67 -22.35
N SER A 258 7.19 -12.68 -21.91
CA SER A 258 6.08 -13.28 -22.64
C SER A 258 5.82 -12.52 -23.94
N ILE A 259 5.85 -11.18 -23.90
CA ILE A 259 5.74 -10.32 -25.09
C ILE A 259 6.88 -10.61 -26.07
N LEU A 260 8.13 -10.67 -25.59
CA LEU A 260 9.30 -10.95 -26.43
C LEU A 260 9.23 -12.33 -27.09
N VAL A 261 8.88 -13.38 -26.33
CA VAL A 261 8.75 -14.74 -26.88
C VAL A 261 7.62 -14.79 -27.92
N THR A 262 6.49 -14.12 -27.66
CA THR A 262 5.38 -14.04 -28.61
C THR A 262 5.76 -13.26 -29.88
N ALA A 263 6.48 -12.15 -29.75
CA ALA A 263 6.98 -11.37 -30.88
C ALA A 263 8.03 -12.16 -31.70
N LEU A 264 8.93 -12.90 -31.05
CA LEU A 264 9.88 -13.79 -31.72
C LEU A 264 9.16 -14.91 -32.47
N PHE A 265 8.13 -15.52 -31.88
CA PHE A 265 7.28 -16.47 -32.59
C PHE A 265 6.60 -15.82 -33.80
N GLY A 266 6.10 -14.59 -33.66
CA GLY A 266 5.56 -13.81 -34.77
C GLY A 266 6.57 -13.58 -35.90
N PHE A 267 7.82 -13.24 -35.59
CA PHE A 267 8.89 -13.11 -36.59
C PHE A 267 9.15 -14.42 -37.34
N VAL A 268 9.11 -15.56 -36.65
CA VAL A 268 9.24 -16.88 -37.28
C VAL A 268 8.07 -17.16 -38.21
N ILE A 269 6.83 -16.86 -37.80
CA ILE A 269 5.65 -17.03 -38.66
C ILE A 269 5.74 -16.14 -39.91
N ILE A 270 6.08 -14.86 -39.76
CA ILE A 270 6.25 -13.94 -40.90
C ILE A 270 7.38 -14.43 -41.83
N TYR A 271 8.45 -15.01 -41.28
CA TYR A 271 9.51 -15.62 -42.07
C TYR A 271 9.02 -16.80 -42.93
N LEU A 272 8.15 -17.66 -42.39
CA LEU A 272 7.53 -18.74 -43.17
C LEU A 272 6.66 -18.19 -44.32
N TYR A 273 5.87 -17.15 -44.06
CA TYR A 273 5.12 -16.46 -45.11
C TYR A 273 6.02 -15.83 -46.16
N ALA A 274 7.17 -15.26 -45.75
CA ALA A 274 8.15 -14.71 -46.69
C ALA A 274 8.80 -15.79 -47.56
N ILE A 275 9.07 -17.00 -47.04
CA ILE A 275 9.56 -18.13 -47.85
C ILE A 275 8.51 -18.53 -48.90
N ILE A 276 7.25 -18.65 -48.49
CA ILE A 276 6.15 -19.00 -49.40
C ILE A 276 5.99 -17.91 -50.46
N GLY A 277 5.98 -16.64 -50.05
CA GLY A 277 5.94 -15.48 -50.93
C GLY A 277 7.07 -15.48 -51.96
N PHE A 278 8.31 -15.70 -51.50
CA PHE A 278 9.50 -15.73 -52.35
C PHE A 278 9.50 -16.90 -53.36
N ASN A 279 8.93 -18.06 -53.01
CA ASN A 279 8.94 -19.20 -53.93
C ASN A 279 7.76 -19.22 -54.92
N PHE A 280 6.58 -18.72 -54.50
CA PHE A 280 5.35 -18.85 -55.29
C PHE A 280 4.82 -17.55 -55.87
N PHE A 281 5.15 -16.41 -55.26
CA PHE A 281 4.57 -15.11 -55.57
C PHE A 281 5.62 -14.02 -55.80
N GLN A 282 6.87 -14.39 -56.11
CA GLN A 282 7.99 -13.45 -56.24
C GLN A 282 7.67 -12.29 -57.19
N ASP A 283 7.16 -12.62 -58.37
CA ASP A 283 6.84 -11.66 -59.43
C ASP A 283 5.60 -10.81 -59.10
N ALA A 284 4.81 -11.21 -58.10
CA ALA A 284 3.61 -10.51 -57.67
C ALA A 284 3.89 -9.42 -56.63
N PHE A 285 5.06 -9.44 -55.98
CA PHE A 285 5.43 -8.49 -54.94
C PHE A 285 5.97 -7.19 -55.52
N ILE A 286 5.07 -6.34 -56.01
CA ILE A 286 5.37 -5.07 -56.67
C ILE A 286 4.68 -3.93 -55.91
N LEU A 287 5.38 -2.79 -55.78
CA LEU A 287 4.82 -1.58 -55.18
C LEU A 287 4.46 -0.54 -56.26
N ASP A 288 3.18 -0.50 -56.67
CA ASP A 288 2.66 0.40 -57.73
C ASP A 288 2.55 1.89 -57.33
N ASN A 289 3.23 2.32 -56.28
CA ASN A 289 3.12 3.70 -55.77
C ASN A 289 4.07 4.71 -56.44
N TYR A 290 4.83 4.29 -57.46
CA TYR A 290 5.75 5.18 -58.19
C TYR A 290 5.37 5.31 -59.68
N PRO A 291 5.19 6.54 -60.19
CA PRO A 291 4.66 6.77 -61.54
C PRO A 291 5.60 6.39 -62.69
N ASP A 292 6.84 5.94 -62.42
CA ASP A 292 7.85 5.71 -63.47
C ASP A 292 8.62 4.37 -63.34
N GLU A 293 8.56 3.64 -62.22
CA GLU A 293 9.21 2.32 -62.06
C GLU A 293 8.48 1.44 -61.02
N ASP A 294 8.18 0.20 -61.42
CA ASP A 294 7.69 -0.86 -60.55
C ASP A 294 8.82 -1.30 -59.62
N VAL A 295 8.64 -1.12 -58.31
CA VAL A 295 9.64 -1.54 -57.32
C VAL A 295 9.36 -2.98 -56.89
N GLU A 296 10.20 -3.91 -57.34
CA GLU A 296 10.17 -5.31 -56.90
C GLU A 296 10.57 -5.43 -55.42
N MET A 297 9.64 -5.87 -54.58
CA MET A 297 9.80 -5.94 -53.12
C MET A 297 10.31 -7.30 -52.61
N CYS A 298 10.57 -8.25 -53.52
CA CYS A 298 10.94 -9.63 -53.20
C CYS A 298 12.12 -10.15 -54.05
N THR A 299 13.15 -9.32 -54.30
CA THR A 299 14.34 -9.68 -55.10
C THR A 299 15.24 -10.75 -54.45
N ASN A 300 15.29 -10.77 -53.12
CA ASN A 300 15.93 -11.84 -52.35
C ASN A 300 15.12 -12.12 -51.07
N LEU A 301 15.35 -13.26 -50.44
CA LEU A 301 14.56 -13.70 -49.29
C LEU A 301 14.61 -12.71 -48.10
N LEU A 302 15.75 -12.03 -47.89
CA LEU A 302 15.88 -11.05 -46.81
C LEU A 302 15.03 -9.81 -47.07
N VAL A 303 15.08 -9.28 -48.30
CA VAL A 303 14.25 -8.15 -48.72
C VAL A 303 12.78 -8.54 -48.63
N CYS A 304 12.41 -9.73 -49.13
CA CYS A 304 11.03 -10.22 -49.05
C CYS A 304 10.54 -10.36 -47.60
N TRP A 305 11.39 -10.85 -46.68
CA TRP A 305 11.05 -10.95 -45.26
C TRP A 305 10.92 -9.59 -44.57
N VAL A 306 11.84 -8.66 -44.84
CA VAL A 306 11.78 -7.28 -44.31
C VAL A 306 10.55 -6.55 -44.87
N SER A 307 10.24 -6.72 -46.15
CA SER A 307 9.03 -6.18 -46.79
C SER A 307 7.75 -6.75 -46.15
N ALA A 308 7.69 -8.06 -45.91
CA ALA A 308 6.57 -8.70 -45.21
C ALA A 308 6.40 -8.20 -43.77
N ILE A 309 7.49 -7.90 -43.05
CA ILE A 309 7.43 -7.27 -41.72
C ILE A 309 6.93 -5.84 -41.83
N ASN A 310 7.54 -5.03 -42.68
CA ASN A 310 7.26 -3.60 -42.77
C ASN A 310 5.84 -3.35 -43.28
N GLU A 311 5.50 -3.87 -44.46
CA GLU A 311 4.19 -3.61 -45.08
C GLU A 311 3.11 -4.52 -44.50
N GLY A 312 3.40 -5.80 -44.26
CA GLY A 312 2.42 -6.73 -43.69
C GLY A 312 1.92 -6.33 -42.29
N LEU A 313 2.78 -5.77 -41.43
CA LEU A 313 2.35 -5.30 -40.10
C LEU A 313 1.86 -3.85 -40.09
N ARG A 314 2.44 -2.94 -40.90
CA ARG A 314 2.09 -1.51 -40.89
C ARG A 314 0.83 -1.21 -41.69
N SER A 315 0.71 -1.82 -42.87
CA SER A 315 -0.44 -1.65 -43.77
C SER A 315 -1.59 -2.58 -43.38
N GLY A 316 -1.34 -3.50 -42.44
CA GLY A 316 -2.34 -4.36 -41.84
C GLY A 316 -2.70 -5.58 -42.67
N ASP A 317 -2.03 -5.81 -43.81
CA ASP A 317 -2.07 -7.05 -44.59
C ASP A 317 -0.86 -7.09 -45.55
N ILE A 318 -0.42 -8.28 -45.93
CA ILE A 318 0.59 -8.50 -46.98
C ILE A 318 0.00 -8.35 -48.39
N GLY A 319 -1.33 -8.46 -48.53
CA GLY A 319 -2.03 -8.27 -49.80
C GLY A 319 -1.89 -6.88 -50.39
N SER A 320 -1.51 -5.86 -49.60
CA SER A 320 -1.33 -4.48 -50.10
C SER A 320 -0.09 -4.29 -50.99
N ILE A 321 0.83 -5.26 -50.99
CA ILE A 321 2.04 -5.26 -51.81
C ILE A 321 2.03 -6.38 -52.86
N ILE A 322 0.89 -7.05 -53.02
CA ILE A 322 0.68 -8.07 -54.03
C ILE A 322 -0.18 -7.45 -55.11
N ASP A 323 0.31 -7.45 -56.35
CA ASP A 323 -0.38 -6.89 -57.51
C ASP A 323 -1.78 -7.56 -57.66
N PRO A 324 -2.87 -6.77 -57.79
CA PRO A 324 -4.21 -7.31 -57.98
C PRO A 324 -4.34 -8.15 -59.26
N VAL A 325 -4.83 -9.38 -59.10
CA VAL A 325 -5.12 -10.27 -60.25
C VAL A 325 -6.58 -10.09 -60.68
N GLY A 326 -6.80 -9.88 -61.98
CA GLY A 326 -8.13 -9.89 -62.57
C GLY A 326 -8.81 -11.27 -62.48
N PRO A 327 -10.14 -11.37 -62.64
CA PRO A 327 -10.87 -12.64 -62.48
C PRO A 327 -10.60 -13.69 -63.57
N ASP A 328 -9.67 -13.42 -64.49
CA ASP A 328 -9.39 -14.26 -65.66
C ASP A 328 -8.62 -15.54 -65.30
N ASP A 329 -7.72 -15.49 -64.31
CA ASP A 329 -7.09 -16.68 -63.71
C ASP A 329 -7.62 -16.93 -62.30
N VAL A 330 -8.66 -17.78 -62.22
CA VAL A 330 -9.34 -18.12 -60.97
C VAL A 330 -8.40 -18.83 -59.99
N PHE A 331 -7.44 -19.63 -60.47
CA PHE A 331 -6.56 -20.39 -59.60
C PHE A 331 -5.50 -19.50 -58.96
N GLU A 332 -4.88 -18.62 -59.75
CA GLU A 332 -3.90 -17.66 -59.25
C GLU A 332 -4.53 -16.64 -58.29
N PHE A 333 -5.71 -16.12 -58.66
CA PHE A 333 -6.50 -15.26 -57.78
C PHE A 333 -6.81 -15.94 -56.44
N ALA A 334 -7.27 -17.20 -56.46
CA ALA A 334 -7.60 -17.95 -55.25
C ALA A 334 -6.37 -18.20 -54.37
N MET A 335 -5.22 -18.54 -54.96
CA MET A 335 -3.97 -18.77 -54.23
C MET A 335 -3.45 -17.49 -53.56
N ARG A 336 -3.44 -16.36 -54.27
CA ARG A 336 -3.05 -15.05 -53.71
C ARG A 336 -4.03 -14.59 -52.63
N PHE A 337 -5.34 -14.75 -52.85
CA PHE A 337 -6.36 -14.43 -51.85
C PHE A 337 -6.18 -15.25 -50.57
N VAL A 338 -6.03 -16.58 -50.68
CA VAL A 338 -5.85 -17.45 -49.51
C VAL A 338 -4.55 -17.10 -48.78
N PHE A 339 -3.47 -16.82 -49.50
CA PHE A 339 -2.20 -16.40 -48.92
C PHE A 339 -2.34 -15.11 -48.10
N SER A 340 -2.90 -14.04 -48.68
CA SER A 340 -3.08 -12.75 -47.99
C SER A 340 -4.11 -12.85 -46.85
N PHE A 341 -5.23 -13.53 -47.08
CA PHE A 341 -6.27 -13.71 -46.06
C PHE A 341 -5.76 -14.49 -44.84
N THR A 342 -5.00 -15.56 -45.06
CA THR A 342 -4.41 -16.34 -43.96
C THR A 342 -3.34 -15.55 -43.22
N PHE A 343 -2.54 -14.74 -43.92
CA PHE A 343 -1.62 -13.80 -43.30
C PHE A 343 -2.36 -12.80 -42.40
N TRP A 344 -3.40 -12.14 -42.91
CA TRP A 344 -4.21 -11.19 -42.15
C TRP A 344 -4.83 -11.81 -40.89
N VAL A 345 -5.39 -13.02 -41.00
CA VAL A 345 -5.98 -13.72 -39.84
C VAL A 345 -4.90 -14.10 -38.82
N VAL A 346 -3.83 -14.77 -39.25
CA VAL A 346 -2.83 -15.34 -38.33
C VAL A 346 -1.94 -14.24 -37.73
N VAL A 347 -1.40 -13.34 -38.56
CA VAL A 347 -0.40 -12.36 -38.13
C VAL A 347 -1.05 -11.11 -37.53
N VAL A 348 -1.99 -10.51 -38.25
CA VAL A 348 -2.57 -9.23 -37.82
C VAL A 348 -3.69 -9.46 -36.80
N THR A 349 -4.62 -10.37 -37.07
CA THR A 349 -5.78 -10.58 -36.20
C THR A 349 -5.45 -11.41 -34.97
N VAL A 350 -4.66 -12.48 -35.08
CA VAL A 350 -4.31 -13.33 -33.93
C VAL A 350 -3.05 -12.82 -33.23
N LEU A 351 -1.88 -12.82 -33.88
CA LEU A 351 -0.62 -12.54 -33.19
C LEU A 351 -0.55 -11.14 -32.55
N LEU A 352 -0.94 -10.09 -33.28
CA LEU A 352 -0.90 -8.72 -32.75
C LEU A 352 -1.88 -8.52 -31.58
N ASN A 353 -3.10 -9.09 -31.68
CA ASN A 353 -4.09 -9.01 -30.60
C ASN A 353 -3.73 -9.88 -29.38
N VAL A 354 -2.99 -10.97 -29.56
CA VAL A 354 -2.43 -11.72 -28.41
C VAL A 354 -1.41 -10.86 -27.67
N ILE A 355 -0.53 -10.13 -28.38
CA ILE A 355 0.44 -9.21 -27.75
C ILE A 355 -0.29 -8.11 -26.98
N PHE A 356 -1.29 -7.46 -27.58
CA PHE A 356 -2.11 -6.47 -26.88
C PHE A 356 -2.89 -7.08 -25.71
N GLY A 357 -3.39 -8.30 -25.85
CA GLY A 357 -4.06 -9.05 -24.79
C GLY A 357 -3.17 -9.24 -23.56
N ILE A 358 -1.91 -9.63 -23.75
CA ILE A 358 -0.93 -9.76 -22.66
C ILE A 358 -0.71 -8.40 -21.96
N ILE A 359 -0.60 -7.32 -22.72
CA ILE A 359 -0.42 -5.97 -22.16
C ILE A 359 -1.66 -5.55 -21.35
N ILE A 360 -2.87 -5.75 -21.89
CA ILE A 360 -4.13 -5.40 -21.22
C ILE A 360 -4.30 -6.19 -19.92
N ASP A 361 -3.99 -7.49 -19.93
CA ASP A 361 -4.04 -8.34 -18.74
C ASP A 361 -3.09 -7.82 -17.65
N THR A 362 -1.87 -7.44 -18.05
CA THR A 362 -0.89 -6.83 -17.12
C THR A 362 -1.38 -5.51 -16.52
N PHE A 363 -2.06 -4.66 -17.31
CA PHE A 363 -2.70 -3.45 -16.80
C PHE A 363 -3.84 -3.77 -15.82
N GLY A 364 -4.62 -4.81 -16.10
CA GLY A 364 -5.66 -5.33 -15.22
C GLY A 364 -5.08 -5.75 -13.87
N GLU A 365 -4.05 -6.59 -13.88
CA GLU A 365 -3.37 -7.08 -12.68
C GLU A 365 -2.81 -5.93 -11.84
N LEU A 366 -2.02 -5.02 -12.44
CA LEU A 366 -1.43 -3.89 -11.72
C LEU A 366 -2.48 -3.01 -11.04
N ARG A 367 -3.64 -2.79 -11.70
CA ARG A 367 -4.75 -2.04 -11.12
C ARG A 367 -5.35 -2.76 -9.92
N THR A 368 -5.58 -4.07 -10.01
CA THR A 368 -6.13 -4.85 -8.89
C THR A 368 -5.19 -4.87 -7.69
N VAL A 369 -3.88 -5.05 -7.92
CA VAL A 369 -2.86 -5.01 -6.86
C VAL A 369 -2.81 -3.62 -6.20
N GLN A 370 -2.80 -2.55 -6.99
CA GLN A 370 -2.78 -1.19 -6.45
C GLN A 370 -4.05 -0.86 -5.66
N ALA A 371 -5.22 -1.28 -6.15
CA ALA A 371 -6.50 -1.10 -5.47
C ALA A 371 -6.55 -1.91 -4.16
N ALA A 372 -6.07 -3.15 -4.15
CA ALA A 372 -6.01 -3.99 -2.96
C ALA A 372 -5.08 -3.38 -1.89
N LYS A 373 -3.89 -2.89 -2.29
CA LYS A 373 -2.96 -2.19 -1.39
C LYS A 373 -3.58 -0.93 -0.80
N LYS A 374 -4.22 -0.11 -1.63
CA LYS A 374 -4.91 1.11 -1.18
C LYS A 374 -6.04 0.79 -0.20
N ASN A 375 -6.86 -0.21 -0.51
CA ASN A 375 -7.92 -0.69 0.37
C ASN A 375 -7.36 -1.15 1.73
N ASN A 376 -6.27 -1.91 1.73
CA ASN A 376 -5.61 -2.34 2.96
C ASN A 376 -5.13 -1.14 3.80
N MET A 377 -4.49 -0.16 3.17
CA MET A 377 -3.98 1.05 3.84
C MET A 377 -5.10 1.93 4.44
N GLU A 378 -6.26 1.97 3.79
CA GLU A 378 -7.40 2.80 4.23
C GLU A 378 -8.27 2.10 5.28
N ASN A 379 -8.28 0.77 5.32
CA ASN A 379 -9.22 0.00 6.14
C ASN A 379 -8.58 -0.88 7.22
N TYR A 380 -7.26 -1.05 7.24
CA TYR A 380 -6.60 -1.89 8.24
C TYR A 380 -5.40 -1.16 8.87
N CYS A 381 -5.23 -1.32 10.18
CA CYS A 381 -4.06 -0.81 10.88
C CYS A 381 -2.82 -1.65 10.52
N PHE A 382 -1.73 -0.97 10.15
CA PHE A 382 -0.48 -1.62 9.72
C PHE A 382 0.16 -2.49 10.81
N ILE A 383 0.03 -2.08 12.09
CA ILE A 383 0.68 -2.76 13.21
C ILE A 383 -0.18 -3.90 13.75
N CYS A 384 -1.41 -3.60 14.18
CA CYS A 384 -2.25 -4.60 14.84
C CYS A 384 -3.20 -5.37 13.92
N GLY A 385 -3.37 -4.93 12.67
CA GLY A 385 -4.28 -5.59 11.72
C GLY A 385 -5.76 -5.44 12.05
N LEU A 386 -6.14 -4.54 12.97
CA LEU A 386 -7.54 -4.22 13.24
C LEU A 386 -8.15 -3.45 12.07
N ASP A 387 -9.41 -3.75 11.78
CA ASP A 387 -10.17 -3.08 10.74
C ASP A 387 -10.66 -1.71 11.21
N ARG A 388 -10.89 -0.83 10.24
CA ARG A 388 -11.37 0.53 10.43
C ARG A 388 -12.71 0.58 11.13
N PHE A 389 -13.64 -0.31 10.80
CA PHE A 389 -14.98 -0.32 11.39
C PHE A 389 -14.95 -0.59 12.89
N THR A 390 -14.15 -1.57 13.34
CA THR A 390 -13.94 -1.87 14.75
C THR A 390 -13.33 -0.69 15.50
N LEU A 391 -12.34 -0.02 14.89
CA LEU A 391 -11.66 1.13 15.51
C LEU A 391 -12.51 2.41 15.51
N ASP A 392 -13.33 2.64 14.50
CA ASP A 392 -14.25 3.78 14.46
C ASP A 392 -15.42 3.58 15.44
N THR A 393 -15.92 2.35 15.59
CA THR A 393 -17.04 2.05 16.50
C THR A 393 -16.61 1.96 17.96
N LYS A 394 -15.46 1.31 18.22
CA LYS A 394 -15.01 0.99 19.59
C LYS A 394 -13.64 1.59 19.93
N GLY A 395 -12.80 1.92 18.96
CA GLY A 395 -11.41 2.35 19.19
C GLY A 395 -11.20 3.86 19.29
N GLY A 396 -12.26 4.68 19.32
CA GLY A 396 -12.13 6.14 19.37
C GLY A 396 -11.65 6.79 18.06
N GLY A 397 -11.72 6.06 16.93
CA GLY A 397 -11.42 6.55 15.59
C GLY A 397 -10.14 5.95 14.99
N PHE A 398 -10.23 5.45 13.75
CA PHE A 398 -9.12 4.85 13.01
C PHE A 398 -7.96 5.82 12.77
N ASP A 399 -8.25 7.05 12.33
CA ASP A 399 -7.23 8.06 12.05
C ASP A 399 -6.42 8.46 13.29
N LYS A 400 -7.07 8.47 14.46
CA LYS A 400 -6.41 8.73 15.73
C LYS A 400 -5.52 7.55 16.11
N HIS A 401 -6.05 6.32 15.99
CA HIS A 401 -5.34 5.10 16.30
C HIS A 401 -4.03 4.95 15.50
N ILE A 402 -4.04 5.20 14.19
CA ILE A 402 -2.83 5.07 13.35
C ILE A 402 -1.80 6.20 13.56
N LYS A 403 -2.22 7.37 14.06
CA LYS A 403 -1.33 8.53 14.26
C LYS A 403 -0.72 8.57 15.65
N GLU A 404 -1.52 8.25 16.67
CA GLU A 404 -1.13 8.34 18.07
C GLU A 404 -0.73 6.98 18.62
N ASP A 405 -1.62 5.99 18.64
CA ASP A 405 -1.35 4.71 19.30
C ASP A 405 -0.39 3.82 18.49
N HIS A 406 -0.72 3.56 17.23
CA HIS A 406 -0.07 2.56 16.36
C HIS A 406 0.58 3.21 15.13
N ASN A 407 1.43 4.20 15.36
CA ASN A 407 2.19 4.84 14.30
C ASN A 407 3.39 3.99 13.86
N MET A 408 3.41 3.55 12.61
CA MET A 408 4.45 2.68 12.06
C MET A 408 5.87 3.26 12.20
N TRP A 409 6.02 4.57 12.08
CA TRP A 409 7.33 5.23 12.16
C TRP A 409 7.85 5.25 13.60
N THR A 410 6.97 5.32 14.59
CA THR A 410 7.38 5.23 16.00
C THR A 410 7.94 3.84 16.32
N TYR A 411 7.38 2.75 15.74
CA TYR A 411 7.98 1.42 15.86
C TYR A 411 9.34 1.31 15.17
N LEU A 412 9.54 1.98 14.02
CA LEU A 412 10.88 2.09 13.44
C LEU A 412 11.84 2.83 14.39
N PHE A 413 11.40 3.93 15.01
CA PHE A 413 12.22 4.69 15.96
C PHE A 413 12.56 3.89 17.23
N LEU A 414 11.69 2.96 17.65
CA LEU A 414 11.98 2.03 18.73
C LEU A 414 13.19 1.15 18.40
N THR A 415 13.25 0.61 17.18
CA THR A 415 14.43 -0.19 16.76
C THR A 415 15.71 0.63 16.70
N VAL A 416 15.60 1.91 16.33
CA VAL A 416 16.74 2.83 16.35
C VAL A 416 17.18 3.12 17.77
N TYR A 417 16.23 3.36 18.68
CA TYR A 417 16.48 3.59 20.11
C TYR A 417 17.25 2.43 20.75
N LEU A 418 16.77 1.20 20.56
CA LEU A 418 17.42 0.00 21.09
C LEU A 418 18.83 -0.17 20.49
N ALA A 419 19.00 0.07 19.19
CA ALA A 419 20.28 -0.07 18.52
C ALA A 419 21.34 0.98 18.93
N GLU A 420 20.94 2.14 19.46
CA GLU A 420 21.88 3.15 19.96
C GLU A 420 22.25 2.98 21.43
N LYS A 421 21.34 2.37 22.20
CA LYS A 421 21.54 2.14 23.63
C LYS A 421 22.46 0.93 23.84
N GLU A 422 23.35 1.02 24.83
CA GLU A 422 24.25 -0.08 25.18
C GLU A 422 23.44 -1.26 25.73
N LYS A 423 23.76 -2.49 25.29
CA LYS A 423 23.03 -3.70 25.68
C LYS A 423 23.00 -3.94 27.20
N THR A 424 24.00 -3.44 27.93
CA THR A 424 24.07 -3.55 29.41
C THR A 424 23.06 -2.66 30.13
N ASP A 425 22.57 -1.61 29.47
CA ASP A 425 21.67 -0.61 30.05
C ASP A 425 20.20 -0.93 29.76
N TYR A 426 19.91 -2.09 29.15
CA TYR A 426 18.56 -2.51 28.84
C TYR A 426 17.77 -2.83 30.12
N ASN A 427 16.56 -2.28 30.20
CA ASN A 427 15.57 -2.71 31.18
C ASN A 427 14.85 -4.00 30.71
N GLY A 428 13.94 -4.53 31.52
CA GLY A 428 13.29 -5.81 31.24
C GLY A 428 12.52 -5.87 29.91
N TRP A 429 11.77 -4.82 29.56
CA TRP A 429 11.01 -4.83 28.29
C TRP A 429 11.92 -4.54 27.09
N GLU A 430 12.95 -3.69 27.27
CA GLU A 430 13.93 -3.39 26.21
C GLU A 430 14.72 -4.64 25.83
N GLN A 431 15.19 -5.41 26.83
CA GLN A 431 15.87 -6.68 26.60
C GLN A 431 14.96 -7.67 25.87
N TYR A 432 13.72 -7.81 26.33
CA TYR A 432 12.74 -8.70 25.70
C TYR A 432 12.48 -8.35 24.23
N VAL A 433 12.28 -7.07 23.91
CA VAL A 433 12.06 -6.62 22.53
C VAL A 433 13.34 -6.77 21.69
N ALA A 434 14.52 -6.47 22.26
CA ALA A 434 15.78 -6.62 21.57
C ALA A 434 16.06 -8.08 21.18
N ASP A 435 15.84 -9.03 22.09
CA ASP A 435 15.99 -10.46 21.83
C ASP A 435 15.03 -10.93 20.72
N LYS A 436 13.78 -10.46 20.75
CA LYS A 436 12.79 -10.76 19.71
C LYS A 436 13.16 -10.19 18.33
N LEU A 437 13.72 -8.99 18.29
CA LEU A 437 14.21 -8.38 17.04
C LEU A 437 15.42 -9.13 16.48
N ASP A 438 16.36 -9.55 17.34
CA ASP A 438 17.53 -10.35 16.94
C ASP A 438 17.10 -11.72 16.37
N ASP A 439 16.02 -12.32 16.91
CA ASP A 439 15.41 -13.57 16.42
C ASP A 439 14.51 -13.40 15.17
N ASN A 440 14.34 -12.17 14.66
CA ASN A 440 13.35 -11.83 13.61
C ASN A 440 11.89 -12.24 13.96
N ASP A 441 11.54 -12.25 15.25
CA ASP A 441 10.20 -12.57 15.74
C ASP A 441 9.39 -11.29 16.03
N THR A 442 8.24 -11.14 15.36
CA THR A 442 7.32 -10.01 15.53
C THR A 442 6.28 -10.24 16.63
N GLY A 443 6.46 -11.25 17.49
CA GLY A 443 5.54 -11.61 18.57
C GLY A 443 5.35 -10.54 19.65
N PHE A 444 6.28 -9.59 19.80
CA PHE A 444 6.15 -8.47 20.74
C PHE A 444 5.15 -7.40 20.28
N LEU A 445 4.67 -7.45 19.03
CA LEU A 445 3.74 -6.47 18.49
C LEU A 445 2.30 -6.83 18.84
N PRO A 446 1.41 -5.85 19.04
CA PRO A 446 -0.01 -6.10 19.24
C PRO A 446 -0.59 -6.85 18.04
N ARG A 447 -1.38 -7.91 18.26
CA ARG A 447 -2.04 -8.68 17.19
C ARG A 447 -3.54 -8.70 17.42
N HIS A 448 -4.30 -8.04 16.55
CA HIS A 448 -5.75 -7.87 16.64
C HIS A 448 -6.23 -7.32 18.00
N THR A 449 -5.38 -6.54 18.68
CA THR A 449 -5.65 -5.95 20.00
C THR A 449 -5.03 -4.57 20.11
N ALA A 450 -5.66 -3.70 20.90
CA ALA A 450 -5.15 -2.38 21.27
C ALA A 450 -5.58 -2.06 22.70
N ILE A 451 -4.85 -1.20 23.41
CA ILE A 451 -5.16 -0.86 24.82
C ILE A 451 -6.56 -0.26 24.92
N VAL A 452 -6.91 0.65 24.00
CA VAL A 452 -8.22 1.30 23.95
C VAL A 452 -9.37 0.28 23.91
N LEU A 453 -9.21 -0.80 23.13
CA LEU A 453 -10.22 -1.84 23.04
C LEU A 453 -10.29 -2.72 24.30
N ARG A 454 -9.15 -2.94 24.97
CA ARG A 454 -9.12 -3.67 26.25
C ARG A 454 -9.84 -2.87 27.35
N GLU A 455 -9.54 -1.58 27.46
CA GLU A 455 -10.16 -0.71 28.45
C GLU A 455 -11.68 -0.66 28.31
N ILE A 456 -12.19 -0.66 27.07
CA ILE A 456 -13.63 -0.67 26.82
C ILE A 456 -14.25 -2.02 27.18
N LYS A 457 -13.61 -3.13 26.79
CA LYS A 457 -14.07 -4.47 27.20
C LYS A 457 -14.12 -4.63 28.72
N GLU A 458 -13.13 -4.09 29.43
CA GLU A 458 -13.08 -4.12 30.89
C GLU A 458 -14.19 -3.27 31.51
N ARG A 459 -14.49 -2.09 30.94
CA ARG A 459 -15.63 -1.25 31.35
C ARG A 459 -16.97 -1.93 31.11
N GLU A 460 -17.20 -2.47 29.91
CA GLU A 460 -18.42 -3.22 29.57
C GLU A 460 -18.61 -4.43 30.49
N ALA A 461 -17.53 -5.15 30.80
CA ALA A 461 -17.54 -6.28 31.73
C ALA A 461 -17.78 -5.85 33.18
N ALA A 462 -17.27 -4.69 33.60
CA ALA A 462 -17.54 -4.13 34.92
C ALA A 462 -19.01 -3.70 35.06
N GLU A 463 -19.56 -3.05 34.04
CA GLU A 463 -20.98 -2.66 33.99
C GLU A 463 -21.90 -3.89 34.02
N SER A 464 -21.59 -4.92 33.22
CA SER A 464 -22.35 -6.17 33.19
C SER A 464 -22.32 -6.89 34.54
N ARG A 465 -21.17 -6.91 35.22
CA ARG A 465 -21.05 -7.45 36.59
C ARG A 465 -21.87 -6.64 37.59
N GLY A 466 -21.82 -5.32 37.50
CA GLY A 466 -22.63 -4.44 38.35
C GLY A 466 -24.14 -4.66 38.17
N VAL A 467 -24.60 -4.85 36.93
CA VAL A 467 -26.00 -5.20 36.64
C VAL A 467 -26.36 -6.57 37.21
N ALA A 468 -25.51 -7.59 37.03
CA ALA A 468 -25.73 -8.92 37.58
C ALA A 468 -25.80 -8.91 39.12
N GLU A 469 -24.91 -8.18 39.79
CA GLU A 469 -24.95 -7.99 41.24
C GLU A 469 -26.22 -7.23 41.68
N GLY A 470 -26.63 -6.22 40.92
CA GLY A 470 -27.87 -5.48 41.15
C GLY A 470 -29.11 -6.38 41.05
N VAL A 471 -29.18 -7.24 40.03
CA VAL A 471 -30.25 -8.23 39.85
C VAL A 471 -30.23 -9.26 40.98
N ALA A 472 -29.05 -9.74 41.39
CA ALA A 472 -28.93 -10.66 42.53
C ALA A 472 -29.42 -10.04 43.84
N ARG A 473 -29.08 -8.77 44.10
CA ARG A 473 -29.62 -8.02 45.25
C ARG A 473 -31.13 -7.84 45.15
N MET A 474 -31.65 -7.49 43.98
CA MET A 474 -33.09 -7.36 43.76
C MET A 474 -33.82 -8.68 44.01
N SER A 475 -33.29 -9.80 43.51
CA SER A 475 -33.82 -11.14 43.78
C SER A 475 -33.84 -11.46 45.27
N SER A 476 -32.72 -11.23 45.98
CA SER A 476 -32.66 -11.47 47.43
C SER A 476 -33.61 -10.58 48.23
N THR A 477 -33.82 -9.34 47.77
CA THR A 477 -34.78 -8.41 48.39
C THR A 477 -36.22 -8.84 48.11
N LEU A 478 -36.50 -9.30 46.89
CA LEU A 478 -37.79 -9.84 46.49
C LEU A 478 -38.14 -11.08 47.31
N ASP A 479 -37.21 -12.02 47.49
CA ASP A 479 -37.40 -13.21 48.34
C ASP A 479 -37.70 -12.82 49.80
N ALA A 480 -37.00 -11.82 50.34
CA ALA A 480 -37.27 -11.30 51.69
C ALA A 480 -38.66 -10.66 51.82
N VAL A 481 -39.13 -9.94 50.79
CA VAL A 481 -40.49 -9.37 50.73
C VAL A 481 -41.55 -10.47 50.55
N LEU A 482 -41.26 -11.50 49.76
CA LEU A 482 -42.16 -12.64 49.57
C LEU A 482 -42.36 -13.41 50.89
N HIS A 483 -41.29 -13.61 51.65
CA HIS A 483 -41.37 -14.19 52.99
C HIS A 483 -42.13 -13.29 53.98
N SER A 484 -41.97 -11.96 53.91
CA SER A 484 -42.70 -11.05 54.82
C SER A 484 -44.18 -10.93 54.51
N THR A 485 -44.56 -10.97 53.21
CA THR A 485 -45.96 -10.99 52.77
C THR A 485 -46.65 -12.32 53.10
N GLN A 486 -45.98 -13.47 52.95
CA GLN A 486 -46.49 -14.76 53.44
C GLN A 486 -46.76 -14.72 54.96
N ASN A 487 -45.84 -14.18 55.76
CA ASN A 487 -46.04 -14.04 57.20
C ASN A 487 -47.17 -13.06 57.55
N SER A 488 -47.37 -12.03 56.74
CA SER A 488 -48.45 -11.04 56.94
C SER A 488 -49.82 -11.63 56.59
N ALA A 489 -49.92 -12.41 55.51
CA ALA A 489 -51.14 -13.15 55.16
C ALA A 489 -51.52 -14.15 56.25
N PHE A 490 -50.54 -14.89 56.80
CA PHE A 490 -50.75 -15.80 57.93
C PHE A 490 -51.26 -15.07 59.20
N ASN A 491 -50.77 -13.86 59.46
CA ASN A 491 -51.23 -13.06 60.60
C ASN A 491 -52.63 -12.46 60.39
N ALA A 492 -53.00 -12.09 59.16
CA ALA A 492 -54.33 -11.60 58.83
C ALA A 492 -55.42 -12.67 59.06
N GLU A 493 -55.15 -13.92 58.67
CA GLU A 493 -56.05 -15.06 58.90
C GLU A 493 -56.28 -15.32 60.41
N ARG A 494 -55.24 -15.19 61.23
CA ARG A 494 -55.37 -15.24 62.70
C ARG A 494 -56.16 -14.07 63.28
N LEU A 495 -56.08 -12.89 62.67
CA LEU A 495 -56.81 -11.70 63.13
C LEU A 495 -58.31 -11.83 62.81
N GLU A 496 -58.67 -12.35 61.64
CA GLU A 496 -60.06 -12.68 61.30
C GLU A 496 -60.63 -13.74 62.25
N ALA A 497 -59.85 -14.78 62.58
CA ALA A 497 -60.24 -15.76 63.58
C ALA A 497 -60.44 -15.13 64.98
N LEU A 498 -59.62 -14.14 65.35
CA LEU A 498 -59.73 -13.44 66.62
C LEU A 498 -60.95 -12.50 66.67
N VAL A 499 -61.23 -11.79 65.58
CA VAL A 499 -62.42 -10.92 65.44
C VAL A 499 -63.70 -11.74 65.46
N ALA A 500 -63.73 -12.89 64.77
CA ALA A 500 -64.86 -13.81 64.81
C ALA A 500 -65.11 -14.35 66.23
N ASN A 501 -64.05 -14.61 67.00
CA ASN A 501 -64.16 -15.03 68.40
C ASN A 501 -64.59 -13.87 69.32
N LEU A 502 -64.16 -12.64 69.06
CA LEU A 502 -64.59 -11.45 69.81
C LEU A 502 -66.04 -11.06 69.51
N GLN A 503 -66.52 -11.21 68.27
CA GLN A 503 -67.95 -11.03 67.94
C GLN A 503 -68.82 -12.06 68.67
N LYS A 504 -68.40 -13.33 68.68
CA LYS A 504 -69.09 -14.38 69.47
C LYS A 504 -69.08 -14.09 70.98
N ALA A 505 -67.97 -13.55 71.51
CA ALA A 505 -67.89 -13.16 72.92
C ALA A 505 -68.74 -11.92 73.25
N SER A 506 -68.85 -10.97 72.32
CA SER A 506 -69.72 -9.79 72.42
C SER A 506 -71.20 -10.18 72.41
N GLU A 507 -71.59 -11.14 71.58
CA GLU A 507 -72.97 -11.67 71.53
C GLU A 507 -73.35 -12.45 72.81
N ALA A 508 -72.37 -13.13 73.43
CA ALA A 508 -72.57 -13.84 74.70
C ALA A 508 -72.72 -12.92 75.94
N LEU A 509 -72.24 -11.68 75.87
CA LEU A 509 -72.27 -10.72 76.99
C LEU A 509 -73.52 -9.82 77.03
N GLY A 510 -74.49 -10.02 76.13
CA GLY A 510 -75.85 -9.50 76.31
C GLY A 510 -76.01 -7.98 76.40
N LEU A 511 -75.05 -7.19 75.89
CA LEU A 511 -75.20 -5.74 75.75
C LEU A 511 -75.97 -5.43 74.47
N GLY A 512 -77.28 -5.67 74.50
CA GLY A 512 -78.22 -5.30 73.47
C GLY A 512 -78.96 -3.99 73.79
N GLY A 513 -78.91 -3.04 72.86
CA GLY A 513 -79.85 -1.91 72.77
C GLY A 513 -79.16 -0.62 72.30
N SER A 514 -79.66 0.16 71.34
CA SER A 514 -80.86 0.03 70.51
C SER A 514 -80.75 0.99 69.31
N GLN A 515 -81.25 0.53 68.16
CA GLN A 515 -81.86 1.24 67.02
C GLN A 515 -81.32 2.61 66.52
N ALA A 516 -80.90 2.62 65.25
CA ALA A 516 -81.35 3.63 64.29
C ALA A 516 -81.27 3.09 62.85
N SER A 517 -82.42 3.01 62.19
CA SER A 517 -82.57 2.70 60.77
C SER A 517 -82.20 3.91 59.91
N ARG A 518 -81.36 3.71 58.90
CA ARG A 518 -81.21 4.60 57.73
C ARG A 518 -80.54 3.86 56.56
N GLU A 519 -81.33 3.42 55.59
CA GLU A 519 -80.90 3.35 54.18
C GLU A 519 -80.75 4.80 53.62
N PRO A 520 -80.17 5.09 52.43
CA PRO A 520 -79.83 4.21 51.28
C PRO A 520 -78.48 4.52 50.56
N LYS A 521 -78.09 3.68 49.58
CA LYS A 521 -77.91 4.03 48.14
C LYS A 521 -76.82 3.23 47.43
N LYS A 522 -77.26 2.62 46.31
CA LYS A 522 -76.46 2.20 45.16
C LYS A 522 -75.71 3.39 44.55
N GLY A 523 -74.45 3.17 44.19
CA GLY A 523 -73.68 3.97 43.25
C GLY A 523 -72.79 3.05 42.42
N SER A 524 -73.26 2.70 41.22
CA SER A 524 -72.48 2.03 40.18
C SER A 524 -71.81 3.09 39.29
N PHE A 525 -70.50 2.98 39.05
CA PHE A 525 -69.82 3.46 37.84
C PHE A 525 -68.43 2.78 37.85
N ALA A 526 -68.24 1.66 37.15
CA ALA A 526 -67.80 1.56 35.75
C ALA A 526 -66.33 1.99 35.53
N GLY A 527 -65.50 1.07 35.01
CA GLY A 527 -64.22 1.42 34.35
C GLY A 527 -63.00 0.56 34.67
N SER A 528 -63.04 -0.69 34.19
CA SER A 528 -61.99 -1.62 33.69
C SER A 528 -60.58 -1.05 33.31
N PRO A 529 -59.56 -1.86 32.91
CA PRO A 529 -59.15 -3.23 33.30
C PRO A 529 -57.59 -3.46 33.34
N ILE A 530 -57.19 -4.75 33.43
CA ILE A 530 -55.96 -5.40 32.89
C ILE A 530 -54.80 -5.60 33.91
N THR A 531 -54.74 -6.76 34.59
CA THR A 531 -53.94 -7.99 34.29
C THR A 531 -52.43 -7.72 34.16
N SER A 532 -51.48 -8.46 34.72
CA SER A 532 -51.36 -9.89 35.06
C SER A 532 -50.02 -10.09 35.80
N ALA A 533 -49.93 -11.05 36.72
CA ALA A 533 -48.65 -11.66 37.11
C ALA A 533 -48.87 -13.10 37.65
N PRO A 534 -47.84 -13.96 37.60
CA PRO A 534 -47.97 -15.41 37.46
C PRO A 534 -47.63 -16.19 38.74
N SER A 535 -47.83 -17.50 38.69
CA SER A 535 -47.38 -18.52 39.66
C SER A 535 -47.03 -19.78 38.86
N LEU A 536 -46.12 -20.67 39.26
CA LEU A 536 -44.96 -20.69 40.15
C LEU A 536 -44.38 -22.11 39.97
N LEU A 537 -43.11 -22.26 40.36
CA LEU A 537 -42.47 -23.48 40.88
C LEU A 537 -41.98 -24.58 39.91
N THR A 538 -40.65 -24.54 39.80
CA THR A 538 -39.62 -25.60 39.89
C THR A 538 -39.98 -26.83 40.78
N PRO A 539 -39.16 -27.92 40.93
CA PRO A 539 -37.70 -27.98 40.69
C PRO A 539 -37.07 -29.33 40.24
N ALA A 540 -35.74 -29.25 40.12
CA ALA A 540 -34.73 -30.25 40.51
C ALA A 540 -34.18 -31.26 39.46
N SER A 541 -32.91 -30.98 39.10
CA SER A 541 -31.72 -31.85 39.18
C SER A 541 -31.58 -33.08 38.27
N ALA A 542 -30.46 -33.08 37.53
CA ALA A 542 -29.33 -34.04 37.62
C ALA A 542 -28.79 -34.54 36.26
N SER A 543 -27.48 -34.33 36.10
CA SER A 543 -26.44 -35.12 35.41
C SER A 543 -26.50 -35.39 33.90
N ASP A 544 -25.33 -35.11 33.28
CA ASP A 544 -24.63 -35.86 32.24
C ASP A 544 -25.43 -36.41 31.06
N ASP A 545 -25.17 -35.95 29.84
CA ASP A 545 -24.07 -36.56 29.07
C ASP A 545 -23.84 -35.89 27.71
N THR A 546 -22.59 -36.06 27.32
CA THR A 546 -21.93 -35.82 26.05
C THR A 546 -22.65 -36.27 24.75
N GLN A 547 -22.26 -35.57 23.67
CA GLN A 547 -22.09 -36.03 22.27
C GLN A 547 -23.22 -35.91 21.22
N ASN A 548 -22.78 -35.27 20.12
CA ASN A 548 -23.12 -35.47 18.71
C ASN A 548 -24.52 -35.06 18.21
N SER A 549 -24.58 -34.02 17.38
CA SER A 549 -24.44 -34.19 15.92
C SER A 549 -24.89 -32.93 15.13
N VAL A 550 -24.01 -32.51 14.23
CA VAL A 550 -24.30 -32.05 12.85
C VAL A 550 -25.40 -30.98 12.69
N PHE A 551 -24.98 -29.70 12.72
CA PHE A 551 -25.78 -28.58 12.24
C PHE A 551 -25.69 -28.50 10.71
N ASN A 552 -26.81 -28.82 10.04
CA ASN A 552 -27.01 -28.64 8.61
C ASN A 552 -27.46 -27.20 8.31
N ALA A 553 -26.85 -26.59 7.30
CA ALA A 553 -26.86 -25.17 6.99
C ALA A 553 -28.06 -24.66 6.17
N ASP A 554 -29.14 -25.43 6.01
CA ASP A 554 -30.21 -25.12 5.04
C ASP A 554 -31.46 -24.45 5.64
N ARG A 555 -31.34 -23.72 6.75
CA ARG A 555 -32.50 -23.07 7.40
C ARG A 555 -32.37 -21.58 7.70
N LEU A 556 -31.35 -20.91 7.17
CA LEU A 556 -31.18 -19.46 7.32
C LEU A 556 -31.68 -18.62 6.14
N GLU A 557 -31.97 -19.22 4.98
CA GLU A 557 -32.51 -18.49 3.81
C GLU A 557 -34.03 -18.24 3.86
N ALA A 558 -34.76 -18.82 4.80
CA ALA A 558 -36.21 -18.61 4.93
C ALA A 558 -36.61 -17.47 5.89
N LEU A 559 -35.64 -16.79 6.52
CA LEU A 559 -35.88 -15.76 7.55
C LEU A 559 -35.51 -14.33 7.12
N VAL A 560 -35.04 -14.14 5.89
CA VAL A 560 -34.69 -12.82 5.33
C VAL A 560 -35.76 -12.31 4.33
N ALA A 561 -36.80 -13.09 4.05
CA ALA A 561 -37.86 -12.70 3.10
C ALA A 561 -39.10 -12.04 3.75
N ASN A 562 -39.05 -11.63 5.02
CA ASN A 562 -40.18 -10.96 5.71
C ASN A 562 -39.75 -9.92 6.79
N LEU A 563 -38.61 -9.26 6.57
CA LEU A 563 -38.25 -7.96 7.15
C LEU A 563 -37.91 -7.03 5.98
#